data_AF-A0A2M7HUT7-F1
#
_entry.id   AF-A0A2M7HUT7-F1
#
_cell.length_a   1.000
_cell.length_b   1.000
_cell.length_c   1.000
_cell.angle_alpha   90.00
_cell.angle_beta   90.00
_cell.angle_gamma   90.00
#
_symmetry.space_group_name_H-M   'P 1'
#
loop_
_entity.id
_entity.type
_entity.pdbx_description
1 polymer ?
#
loop_
_entity_poly.entity_id
_entity_poly.type
_entity_poly.pdbx_seq_one_letter_code
_entity_poly.pdbx_strand_id
1 'polypeptide(L)'
;MDTSEHCKEVYAYFGLAMYRAQCVEQSIVQLLIVFDFFKENVPKFESREKWEADFDRFDDALSKKTMGRLLGAIKEISVLDSDIEIALSLALQKRNWLAHAYFFDRALDFINEAGRNKMISELEDAIKLFNSVEDILNPISRSAAIKYGLTDEVLEKLNNEMYEAAKGDL
;
A
#
# COMPACT_ATOMS: atom_id res chain seq x y z
N MET A 1 -0.14 13.84 -30.48
CA MET A 1 0.78 14.31 -29.41
C MET A 1 2.22 14.14 -29.89
N ASP A 2 3.20 14.85 -29.36
CA ASP A 2 4.61 14.53 -29.68
C ASP A 2 4.93 13.10 -29.20
N THR A 3 5.70 12.34 -29.98
CA THR A 3 5.99 10.93 -29.65
C THR A 3 6.76 10.82 -28.35
N SER A 4 7.68 11.76 -28.08
CA SER A 4 8.43 11.82 -26.82
C SER A 4 7.49 12.04 -25.63
N GLU A 5 6.57 13.00 -25.75
CA GLU A 5 5.57 13.27 -24.71
C GLU A 5 4.65 12.07 -24.47
N HIS A 6 4.23 11.37 -25.54
CA HIS A 6 3.38 10.18 -25.38
C HIS A 6 4.10 9.01 -24.70
N CYS A 7 5.39 8.81 -24.97
CA CYS A 7 6.18 7.82 -24.26
C CYS A 7 6.32 8.17 -22.77
N LYS A 8 6.52 9.45 -22.43
CA LYS A 8 6.59 9.90 -21.03
C LYS A 8 5.29 9.65 -20.28
N GLU A 9 4.15 9.84 -20.94
CA GLU A 9 2.85 9.59 -20.34
C GLU A 9 2.68 8.11 -19.95
N VAL A 10 3.07 7.17 -20.81
CA VAL A 10 3.06 5.73 -20.47
C VAL A 10 3.92 5.45 -19.22
N TYR A 11 5.11 6.06 -19.13
CA TYR A 11 5.96 5.93 -17.95
C TYR A 11 5.34 6.56 -16.69
N ALA A 12 4.66 7.71 -16.83
CA ALA A 12 3.99 8.37 -15.72
C ALA A 12 2.83 7.51 -15.18
N TYR A 13 1.99 6.96 -16.05
CA TYR A 13 0.92 6.04 -15.67
C TYR A 13 1.46 4.75 -15.07
N PHE A 14 2.58 4.22 -15.57
CA PHE A 14 3.24 3.07 -14.96
C PHE A 14 3.73 3.38 -13.55
N GLY A 15 4.40 4.53 -13.37
CA GLY A 15 4.83 5.00 -12.06
C GLY A 15 3.66 5.15 -11.09
N LEU A 16 2.55 5.73 -11.53
CA LEU A 16 1.33 5.87 -10.73
C LEU A 16 0.72 4.49 -10.38
N ALA A 17 0.67 3.55 -11.31
CA ALA A 17 0.18 2.20 -11.05
C ALA A 17 1.04 1.46 -10.02
N MET A 18 2.37 1.56 -10.13
CA MET A 18 3.30 0.97 -9.16
C MET A 18 3.22 1.64 -7.79
N TYR A 19 3.10 2.97 -7.75
CA TYR A 19 2.86 3.71 -6.51
C TYR A 19 1.59 3.22 -5.81
N ARG A 20 0.48 3.09 -6.55
CA ARG A 20 -0.78 2.58 -5.98
C ARG A 20 -0.67 1.12 -5.51
N ALA A 21 0.10 0.29 -6.21
CA ALA A 21 0.39 -1.06 -5.74
C ALA A 21 1.15 -1.04 -4.39
N GLN A 22 2.09 -0.11 -4.21
CA GLN A 22 2.79 0.09 -2.94
C GLN A 22 1.86 0.62 -1.84
N CYS A 23 0.89 1.48 -2.16
CA CYS A 23 -0.14 1.89 -1.20
C CYS A 23 -0.91 0.67 -0.65
N VAL A 24 -1.27 -0.30 -1.49
CA VAL A 24 -1.89 -1.56 -1.03
C VAL A 24 -0.95 -2.33 -0.10
N GLU A 25 0.35 -2.41 -0.40
CA GLU A 25 1.34 -3.03 0.50
C GLU A 25 1.34 -2.36 1.88
N GLN A 26 1.30 -1.02 1.91
CA GLN A 26 1.26 -0.26 3.16
C GLN A 26 -0.06 -0.42 3.91
N SER A 27 -1.21 -0.50 3.23
CA SER A 27 -2.49 -0.81 3.88
C SER A 27 -2.47 -2.20 4.54
N ILE A 28 -1.81 -3.20 3.94
CA ILE A 28 -1.60 -4.51 4.59
C ILE A 28 -0.71 -4.37 5.83
N VAL A 29 0.37 -3.59 5.76
CA VAL A 29 1.24 -3.31 6.93
C VAL A 29 0.45 -2.67 8.07
N GLN A 30 -0.40 -1.68 7.78
CA GLN A 30 -1.26 -1.04 8.79
C GLN A 30 -2.20 -2.03 9.45
N LEU A 31 -2.78 -2.97 8.69
CA LEU A 31 -3.60 -4.04 9.27
C LEU A 31 -2.78 -4.93 10.21
N LEU A 32 -1.57 -5.32 9.81
CA LEU A 32 -0.66 -6.10 10.67
C LEU A 32 -0.30 -5.35 11.94
N ILE A 33 -0.02 -4.04 11.87
CA ILE A 33 0.23 -3.21 13.05
C ILE A 33 -0.95 -3.28 14.04
N VAL A 34 -2.18 -3.14 13.56
CA VAL A 34 -3.35 -3.04 14.45
C VAL A 34 -3.81 -4.41 14.96
N PHE A 35 -3.81 -5.44 14.10
CA PHE A 35 -4.35 -6.76 14.42
C PHE A 35 -3.32 -7.75 14.99
N ASP A 36 -2.02 -7.51 14.77
CA ASP A 36 -0.93 -8.30 15.37
C ASP A 36 -0.26 -7.49 16.47
N PHE A 37 0.47 -6.43 16.09
CA PHE A 37 1.37 -5.74 17.01
C PHE A 37 0.62 -5.09 18.18
N PHE A 38 -0.41 -4.27 17.92
CA PHE A 38 -1.17 -3.63 19.00
C PHE A 38 -1.91 -4.63 19.86
N LYS A 39 -2.53 -5.64 19.24
CA LYS A 39 -3.26 -6.69 19.95
C LYS A 39 -2.36 -7.38 20.98
N GLU A 40 -1.12 -7.69 20.62
CA GLU A 40 -0.19 -8.40 21.49
C GLU A 40 0.56 -7.51 22.48
N ASN A 41 0.85 -6.26 22.11
CA ASN A 41 1.75 -5.39 22.89
C ASN A 41 1.02 -4.35 23.73
N VAL A 42 -0.15 -3.84 23.34
CA VAL A 42 -0.87 -2.82 24.14
C VAL A 42 -1.22 -3.33 25.55
N PRO A 43 -1.73 -4.58 25.73
CA PRO A 43 -2.02 -5.08 27.07
C PRO A 43 -0.78 -5.30 27.95
N LYS A 44 0.41 -5.37 27.34
CA LYS A 44 1.70 -5.64 27.98
C LYS A 44 2.58 -4.40 28.01
N PHE A 45 2.01 -3.20 27.86
CA PHE A 45 2.77 -1.96 27.85
C PHE A 45 3.50 -1.77 29.19
N GLU A 46 4.82 -1.62 29.13
CA GLU A 46 5.70 -1.44 30.30
C GLU A 46 6.30 -0.04 30.33
N SER A 47 7.02 0.33 29.27
CA SER A 47 7.63 1.65 29.10
C SER A 47 7.65 2.06 27.63
N ARG A 48 7.85 3.35 27.40
CA ARG A 48 7.97 3.92 26.05
C ARG A 48 9.17 3.36 25.30
N GLU A 49 10.32 3.26 25.96
CA GLU A 49 11.57 2.80 25.35
C GLU A 49 11.44 1.34 24.88
N LYS A 50 10.80 0.49 25.71
CA LYS A 50 10.54 -0.90 25.34
C LYS A 50 9.55 -0.99 24.17
N TRP A 51 8.49 -0.20 24.21
CA TRP A 51 7.50 -0.13 23.13
C TRP A 51 8.12 0.27 21.79
N GLU A 52 8.90 1.35 21.77
CA GLU A 52 9.59 1.83 20.56
C GLU A 52 10.54 0.74 20.03
N ALA A 53 11.33 0.10 20.89
CA ALA A 53 12.22 -0.99 20.48
C ALA A 53 11.49 -2.24 19.97
N ASP A 54 10.34 -2.59 20.55
CA ASP A 54 9.48 -3.69 20.08
C ASP A 54 8.83 -3.34 18.73
N PHE A 55 8.37 -2.11 18.55
CA PHE A 55 7.80 -1.63 17.30
C PHE A 55 8.83 -1.56 16.18
N ASP A 56 10.03 -1.01 16.42
CA ASP A 56 11.11 -0.93 15.44
C ASP A 56 11.52 -2.32 14.93
N ARG A 57 11.57 -3.32 15.83
CA ARG A 57 11.82 -4.72 15.43
C ARG A 57 10.71 -5.28 14.57
N PHE A 58 9.46 -4.97 14.89
CA PHE A 58 8.31 -5.41 14.12
C PHE A 58 8.29 -4.77 12.72
N ASP A 59 8.51 -3.45 12.64
CA ASP A 59 8.55 -2.69 11.39
C ASP A 59 9.73 -3.11 10.50
N ASP A 60 10.94 -3.29 11.06
CA ASP A 60 12.10 -3.80 10.33
C ASP A 60 11.85 -5.22 9.77
N ALA A 61 11.11 -6.06 10.50
CA ALA A 61 10.73 -7.39 10.03
C ALA A 61 9.68 -7.34 8.90
N LEU A 62 8.75 -6.39 8.93
CA LEU A 62 7.73 -6.22 7.89
C LEU A 62 8.29 -5.57 6.63
N SER A 63 9.12 -4.53 6.75
CA SER A 63 9.70 -3.79 5.62
C SER A 63 10.55 -4.65 4.69
N LYS A 64 11.09 -5.78 5.19
CA LYS A 64 11.86 -6.77 4.42
C LYS A 64 10.98 -7.78 3.68
N LYS A 65 9.67 -7.80 3.90
CA LYS A 65 8.75 -8.74 3.26
C LYS A 65 8.29 -8.21 1.90
N THR A 66 8.18 -9.11 0.94
CA THR A 66 7.47 -8.83 -0.31
C THR A 66 5.97 -8.77 -0.06
N MET A 67 5.21 -8.10 -0.96
CA MET A 67 3.74 -8.08 -0.89
C MET A 67 3.12 -9.46 -0.68
N GLY A 68 3.61 -10.49 -1.37
CA GLY A 68 3.10 -11.87 -1.20
C GLY A 68 3.33 -12.44 0.21
N ARG A 69 4.46 -12.09 0.86
CA ARG A 69 4.73 -12.48 2.25
C ARG A 69 3.88 -11.68 3.26
N LEU A 70 3.62 -10.40 2.97
CA LEU A 70 2.70 -9.59 3.77
C LEU A 70 1.27 -10.14 3.68
N LEU A 71 0.82 -10.50 2.46
CA LEU A 71 -0.47 -11.13 2.24
C LEU A 71 -0.60 -12.48 2.98
N GLY A 72 0.46 -13.29 2.99
CA GLY A 72 0.51 -14.52 3.78
C GLY A 72 0.31 -14.24 5.27
N ALA A 73 1.05 -13.27 5.82
CA ALA A 73 0.95 -12.92 7.24
C ALA A 73 -0.46 -12.45 7.63
N ILE A 74 -1.10 -11.58 6.83
CA ILE A 74 -2.45 -11.09 7.18
C ILE A 74 -3.54 -12.16 7.03
N LYS A 75 -3.34 -13.19 6.20
CA LYS A 75 -4.25 -14.34 6.12
C LYS A 75 -4.19 -15.22 7.37
N GLU A 76 -3.00 -15.40 7.97
CA GLU A 76 -2.85 -16.11 9.25
C GLU A 76 -3.62 -15.40 10.38
N ILE A 77 -3.68 -14.06 10.29
CA ILE A 77 -4.70 -13.12 10.83
C ILE A 77 -6.10 -13.68 11.11
N SER A 78 -6.67 -14.30 10.06
CA SER A 78 -8.11 -14.63 9.97
C SER A 78 -9.04 -13.45 10.28
N VAL A 79 -8.64 -12.23 9.92
CA VAL A 79 -9.41 -10.98 10.12
C VAL A 79 -10.11 -10.48 8.85
N LEU A 80 -9.80 -11.09 7.70
CA LEU A 80 -10.35 -10.74 6.40
C LEU A 80 -11.40 -11.77 5.98
N ASP A 81 -12.43 -11.33 5.27
CA ASP A 81 -13.36 -12.23 4.61
C ASP A 81 -12.81 -12.75 3.26
N SER A 82 -13.51 -13.72 2.68
CA SER A 82 -13.09 -14.35 1.42
C SER A 82 -13.03 -13.37 0.25
N ASP A 83 -13.90 -12.36 0.22
CA ASP A 83 -13.99 -11.43 -0.91
C ASP A 83 -12.80 -10.46 -0.89
N ILE A 84 -12.42 -9.99 0.31
CA ILE A 84 -11.21 -9.19 0.52
C ILE A 84 -9.95 -10.00 0.16
N GLU A 85 -9.88 -11.27 0.56
CA GLU A 85 -8.76 -12.14 0.21
C GLU A 85 -8.62 -12.36 -1.30
N ILE A 86 -9.74 -12.49 -2.01
CA ILE A 86 -9.75 -12.61 -3.48
C ILE A 86 -9.25 -11.30 -4.09
N ALA A 87 -9.76 -10.14 -3.64
CA ALA A 87 -9.34 -8.83 -4.12
C ALA A 87 -7.83 -8.60 -3.94
N LEU A 88 -7.28 -8.95 -2.77
CA LEU A 88 -5.85 -8.85 -2.49
C LEU A 88 -5.01 -9.81 -3.35
N SER A 89 -5.54 -10.99 -3.64
CA SER A 89 -4.88 -11.96 -4.51
C SER A 89 -4.81 -11.46 -5.95
N LEU A 90 -5.87 -10.80 -6.43
CA LEU A 90 -5.90 -10.13 -7.74
C LEU A 90 -4.92 -8.95 -7.80
N ALA A 91 -4.88 -8.11 -6.76
CA ALA A 91 -3.92 -7.02 -6.65
C ALA A 91 -2.47 -7.53 -6.66
N LEU A 92 -2.15 -8.57 -5.90
CA LEU A 92 -0.82 -9.19 -5.89
C LEU A 92 -0.41 -9.69 -7.28
N GLN A 93 -1.31 -10.38 -7.98
CA GLN A 93 -1.06 -10.85 -9.35
C GLN A 93 -0.79 -9.67 -10.29
N LYS A 94 -1.62 -8.62 -10.25
CA LYS A 94 -1.44 -7.43 -11.09
C LYS A 94 -0.14 -6.70 -10.78
N ARG A 95 0.21 -6.52 -9.50
CA ARG A 95 1.47 -5.91 -9.05
C ARG A 95 2.68 -6.71 -9.52
N ASN A 96 2.66 -8.03 -9.37
CA ASN A 96 3.76 -8.90 -9.82
C ASN A 96 3.94 -8.82 -11.33
N TRP A 97 2.84 -8.81 -12.09
CA TRP A 97 2.91 -8.64 -13.54
C TRP A 97 3.47 -7.25 -13.93
N LEU A 98 3.03 -6.19 -13.26
CA LEU A 98 3.57 -4.83 -13.47
C LEU A 98 5.08 -4.78 -13.21
N ALA A 99 5.53 -5.34 -12.09
CA ALA A 99 6.92 -5.28 -11.65
C ALA A 99 7.88 -6.14 -12.49
N HIS A 100 7.40 -7.27 -13.04
CA HIS A 100 8.27 -8.27 -13.65
C HIS A 100 8.14 -8.40 -15.17
N ALA A 101 6.98 -8.10 -15.75
CA ALA A 101 6.68 -8.48 -17.13
C ALA A 101 6.08 -7.36 -18.01
N TYR A 102 5.53 -6.29 -17.42
CA TYR A 102 4.70 -5.32 -18.14
C TYR A 102 5.28 -4.80 -19.46
N PHE A 103 6.45 -4.14 -19.40
CA PHE A 103 7.05 -3.54 -20.60
C PHE A 103 7.55 -4.58 -21.59
N PHE A 104 7.94 -5.77 -21.12
CA PHE A 104 8.33 -6.86 -22.01
C PHE A 104 7.11 -7.38 -22.78
N ASP A 105 6.01 -7.66 -22.09
CA ASP A 105 4.76 -8.14 -22.68
C ASP A 105 4.07 -7.10 -23.59
N ARG A 106 4.41 -5.82 -23.43
CA ARG A 106 3.84 -4.69 -24.19
C ARG A 106 4.85 -4.03 -25.13
N ALA A 107 6.00 -4.65 -25.39
CA ALA A 107 7.05 -4.06 -26.21
C ALA A 107 6.56 -3.65 -27.62
N LEU A 108 5.68 -4.46 -28.23
CA LEU A 108 5.11 -4.16 -29.55
C LEU A 108 4.04 -3.04 -29.48
N ASP A 109 3.23 -3.01 -28.42
CA ASP A 109 2.23 -1.97 -28.20
C ASP A 109 2.92 -0.60 -28.00
N PHE A 110 4.11 -0.56 -27.41
CA PHE A 110 4.83 0.69 -27.16
C PHE A 110 5.29 1.45 -28.42
N ILE A 111 5.44 0.74 -29.55
CA ILE A 111 6.04 1.29 -30.79
C ILE A 111 5.20 2.42 -31.39
N ASN A 112 3.87 2.29 -31.36
CA ASN A 112 2.96 3.23 -32.02
C ASN A 112 1.97 3.87 -31.03
N GLU A 113 1.37 4.98 -31.45
CA GLU A 113 0.46 5.77 -30.60
C GLU A 113 -0.78 4.99 -30.17
N ALA A 114 -1.37 4.16 -31.03
CA ALA A 114 -2.54 3.36 -30.68
C ALA A 114 -2.23 2.32 -29.60
N GLY A 115 -1.07 1.66 -29.69
CA GLY A 115 -0.64 0.71 -28.68
C GLY A 115 -0.25 1.39 -27.35
N ARG A 116 0.37 2.58 -27.38
CA ARG A 116 0.60 3.38 -26.17
C ARG A 116 -0.70 3.81 -25.49
N ASN A 117 -1.72 4.21 -26.25
CA ASN A 117 -3.05 4.51 -25.69
C ASN A 117 -3.66 3.28 -24.99
N LYS A 118 -3.50 2.09 -25.58
CA LYS A 118 -3.93 0.83 -24.95
C LYS A 118 -3.17 0.55 -23.67
N MET A 119 -1.85 0.77 -23.66
CA MET A 119 -1.02 0.65 -22.45
C MET A 119 -1.49 1.62 -21.34
N ILE A 120 -1.79 2.87 -21.68
CA ILE A 120 -2.30 3.85 -20.71
C ILE A 120 -3.63 3.37 -20.11
N SER A 121 -4.58 2.94 -20.94
CA SER A 121 -5.87 2.40 -20.48
C SER A 121 -5.71 1.19 -19.56
N GLU A 122 -4.76 0.29 -19.84
CA GLU A 122 -4.49 -0.87 -19.00
C GLU A 122 -3.88 -0.49 -17.64
N LEU A 123 -3.03 0.54 -17.62
CA LEU A 123 -2.46 1.09 -16.39
C LEU A 123 -3.52 1.82 -15.56
N GLU A 124 -4.44 2.54 -16.19
CA GLU A 124 -5.61 3.12 -15.52
C GLU A 124 -6.46 2.07 -14.82
N ASP A 125 -6.69 0.93 -15.46
CA ASP A 125 -7.45 -0.15 -14.86
C ASP A 125 -6.70 -0.81 -13.69
N ALA A 126 -5.37 -0.91 -13.78
CA ALA A 126 -4.55 -1.34 -12.65
C ALA A 126 -4.63 -0.34 -11.47
N ILE A 127 -4.57 0.97 -11.76
CA ILE A 127 -4.73 2.03 -10.75
C ILE A 127 -6.10 1.93 -10.08
N LYS A 128 -7.18 1.76 -10.84
CA LYS A 128 -8.53 1.57 -10.29
C LYS A 128 -8.61 0.34 -9.41
N LEU A 129 -8.02 -0.78 -9.82
CA LEU A 129 -7.95 -2.01 -9.01
C LEU A 129 -7.27 -1.73 -7.68
N PHE A 130 -6.07 -1.13 -7.68
CA PHE A 130 -5.35 -0.87 -6.44
C PHE A 130 -6.08 0.11 -5.51
N ASN A 131 -6.65 1.19 -6.06
CA ASN A 131 -7.47 2.12 -5.29
C ASN A 131 -8.67 1.41 -4.66
N SER A 132 -9.38 0.56 -5.41
CA SER A 132 -10.55 -0.16 -4.88
C SER A 132 -10.19 -1.09 -3.72
N VAL A 133 -8.99 -1.68 -3.73
CA VAL A 133 -8.50 -2.49 -2.62
C VAL A 133 -8.16 -1.61 -1.42
N GLU A 134 -7.53 -0.46 -1.66
CA GLU A 134 -7.23 0.53 -0.60
C GLU A 134 -8.51 1.05 0.08
N ASP A 135 -9.53 1.37 -0.70
CA ASP A 135 -10.85 1.83 -0.25
C ASP A 135 -11.54 0.79 0.65
N ILE A 136 -11.23 -0.50 0.46
CA ILE A 136 -11.71 -1.60 1.30
C ILE A 136 -10.87 -1.73 2.58
N LEU A 137 -9.54 -1.67 2.48
CA LEU A 137 -8.65 -1.95 3.62
C LEU A 137 -8.56 -0.79 4.62
N ASN A 138 -8.50 0.45 4.15
CA ASN A 138 -8.27 1.62 5.00
C ASN A 138 -9.36 1.81 6.07
N PRO A 139 -10.67 1.63 5.79
CA PRO A 139 -11.69 1.69 6.84
C PRO A 139 -11.53 0.60 7.91
N ILE A 140 -11.04 -0.59 7.53
CA ILE A 140 -10.85 -1.72 8.46
C ILE A 140 -9.74 -1.40 9.45
N SER A 141 -8.57 -0.96 8.97
CA SER A 141 -7.45 -0.58 9.84
C SER A 141 -7.83 0.59 10.74
N ARG A 142 -8.48 1.63 10.19
CA ARG A 142 -8.94 2.80 10.94
C ARG A 142 -9.94 2.44 12.04
N SER A 143 -10.97 1.65 11.70
CA SER A 143 -11.98 1.23 12.67
C SER A 143 -11.38 0.38 13.80
N ALA A 144 -10.43 -0.49 13.48
CA ALA A 144 -9.73 -1.28 14.49
C ALA A 144 -8.80 -0.42 15.36
N ALA A 145 -8.14 0.58 14.78
CA ALA A 145 -7.22 1.49 15.48
C ALA A 145 -7.92 2.37 16.53
N ILE A 146 -9.19 2.73 16.33
CA ILE A 146 -10.01 3.49 17.31
C ILE A 146 -10.04 2.79 18.67
N LYS A 147 -10.05 1.46 18.71
CA LYS A 147 -10.04 0.68 19.97
C LYS A 147 -8.79 0.91 20.81
N TYR A 148 -7.72 1.39 20.18
CA TYR A 148 -6.45 1.71 20.81
C TYR A 148 -6.26 3.22 21.02
N GLY A 149 -7.31 4.02 20.84
CA GLY A 149 -7.28 5.47 21.08
C GLY A 149 -6.78 6.31 19.89
N LEU A 150 -6.52 5.70 18.74
CA LEU A 150 -6.19 6.40 17.50
C LEU A 150 -7.48 6.87 16.80
N THR A 151 -8.09 7.91 17.38
CA THR A 151 -9.24 8.60 16.80
C THR A 151 -8.78 9.58 15.72
N ASP A 152 -9.74 10.07 14.93
CA ASP A 152 -9.47 11.04 13.87
C ASP A 152 -8.91 12.34 14.42
N GLU A 153 -9.45 12.80 15.56
CA GLU A 153 -8.96 14.00 16.23
C GLU A 153 -7.51 13.83 16.71
N VAL A 154 -7.14 12.64 17.18
CA VAL A 154 -5.77 12.32 17.60
C VAL A 154 -4.84 12.29 16.39
N LEU A 155 -5.24 11.62 15.30
CA LEU A 155 -4.44 11.54 14.07
C LEU A 155 -4.26 12.91 13.41
N GLU A 156 -5.30 13.74 13.35
CA GLU A 156 -5.21 15.11 12.84
C GLU A 156 -4.26 15.98 13.68
N LYS A 157 -4.34 15.85 15.02
CA LYS A 157 -3.42 16.55 15.92
C LYS A 157 -1.97 16.15 15.66
N LEU A 158 -1.69 14.85 15.58
CA LEU A 158 -0.35 14.32 15.31
C LEU A 158 0.18 14.79 13.94
N ASN A 159 -0.65 14.75 12.90
CA ASN A 159 -0.29 15.24 11.58
C ASN A 159 0.08 16.73 11.60
N ASN A 160 -0.71 17.57 12.29
CA ASN A 160 -0.42 19.00 12.42
C ASN A 160 0.92 19.24 13.15
N GLU A 161 1.19 18.51 14.23
CA GLU A 161 2.47 18.59 14.95
C GLU A 161 3.66 18.21 14.05
N MET A 162 3.52 17.15 13.25
CA MET A 162 4.54 16.75 12.27
C MET A 162 4.75 17.79 11.17
N TYR A 163 3.69 18.39 10.63
CA TYR A 163 3.80 19.45 9.63
C TYR A 163 4.51 20.68 10.17
N GLU A 164 4.19 21.11 11.39
CA GLU A 164 4.86 22.25 12.02
C GLU A 164 6.34 21.95 12.32
N ALA A 165 6.68 20.73 12.74
CA ALA A 165 8.07 20.32 12.91
C ALA A 165 8.84 20.35 11.58
N ALA A 166 8.26 19.82 10.50
CA ALA A 166 8.90 19.77 9.18
C ALA A 166 9.07 21.16 8.54
N LYS A 167 8.23 22.16 8.87
CA LYS A 167 8.43 23.55 8.45
C LYS A 167 9.69 24.19 9.04
N GLY A 168 10.18 23.70 10.18
CA GLY A 168 11.42 24.17 10.80
C GLY A 168 12.69 23.71 10.08
N ASP A 169 12.58 22.70 9.21
CA ASP A 169 13.70 22.05 8.51
C ASP A 169 13.87 22.50 7.04
N LEU A 170 13.09 23.50 6.59
CA LEU A 170 13.15 24.14 5.26
C LEU A 170 13.69 25.58 5.36
#